data_AF-A0A6A6RJ94-F1
#
_entry.id   AF-A0A6A6RJ94-F1
#
_cell.length_a   1.000
_cell.length_b   1.000
_cell.length_c   1.000
_cell.angle_alpha   90.00
_cell.angle_beta   90.00
_cell.angle_gamma   90.00
#
_symmetry.space_group_name_H-M   'P 1'
#
loop_
_entity.id
_entity.type
_entity.pdbx_description
1 polymer ?
#
loop_
_entity_poly.entity_id
_entity_poly.type
_entity_poly.pdbx_seq_one_letter_code
_entity_poly.pdbx_strand_id
1 'polypeptide(L)'
;DDEDCPYILTVTVWPRLHSENLRQRAKCILDTGCLQGNIISKRLATSLGFTVTEYEQLKPREKTGGITASGHIHHAIGAIRVSWSHGSSTRMMTLMRFLVSDNEKIDLVIGARSIRKWNLISPPNLSNVPDNIADLQDDG
;
A
#
# COMPACT_ATOMS: atom_id res chain seq x y z
N ASP A 1 21.07 -3.98 0.48
CA ASP A 1 20.89 -3.08 1.64
C ASP A 1 19.48 -2.54 1.74
N ASP A 2 18.50 -3.42 2.03
CA ASP A 2 17.10 -3.02 2.28
C ASP A 2 16.69 -3.25 3.75
N GLU A 3 17.59 -3.75 4.61
CA GLU A 3 17.25 -4.15 5.98
C GLU A 3 17.05 -2.95 6.94
N ASP A 4 17.66 -1.80 6.65
CA ASP A 4 17.54 -0.57 7.47
C ASP A 4 16.70 0.54 6.81
N CYS A 5 15.90 0.23 5.79
CA CYS A 5 15.05 1.24 5.18
C CYS A 5 13.87 1.61 6.10
N PRO A 6 13.78 2.84 6.64
CA PRO A 6 12.72 3.22 7.58
C PRO A 6 11.33 3.25 6.93
N TYR A 7 11.27 3.18 5.60
CA TYR A 7 10.02 3.16 4.82
C TYR A 7 9.48 1.75 4.59
N ILE A 8 10.23 0.70 4.99
CA ILE A 8 9.80 -0.69 4.92
C ILE A 8 9.33 -1.14 6.30
N LEU A 9 8.03 -1.39 6.41
CA LEU A 9 7.39 -1.91 7.61
C LEU A 9 7.35 -3.45 7.55
N THR A 10 7.51 -4.10 8.70
CA THR A 10 7.16 -5.52 8.81
C THR A 10 5.71 -5.67 9.28
N VAL A 11 4.90 -6.36 8.48
CA VAL A 11 3.49 -6.61 8.78
C VAL A 11 3.21 -8.12 8.81
N THR A 12 2.12 -8.49 9.48
CA THR A 12 1.55 -9.85 9.41
C THR A 12 0.37 -9.82 8.46
N VAL A 13 0.29 -10.76 7.51
CA VAL A 13 -0.74 -10.84 6.46
C VAL A 13 -1.41 -12.22 6.49
N TRP A 14 -2.72 -12.29 6.24
CA TRP A 14 -3.49 -13.55 6.20
C TRP A 14 -4.70 -13.50 5.27
N PRO A 15 -5.12 -14.63 4.67
CA PRO A 15 -6.18 -14.65 3.65
C PRO A 15 -7.61 -14.46 4.22
N ARG A 16 -7.93 -15.08 5.36
CA ARG A 16 -9.28 -15.09 5.96
C ARG A 16 -9.20 -14.91 7.47
N LEU A 17 -10.19 -14.25 8.07
CA LEU A 17 -10.31 -14.23 9.54
C LEU A 17 -10.29 -15.69 10.04
N HIS A 18 -9.44 -15.97 11.03
CA HIS A 18 -9.19 -17.29 11.63
C HIS A 18 -8.26 -18.25 10.87
N SER A 19 -7.52 -17.80 9.85
CA SER A 19 -6.45 -18.60 9.24
C SER A 19 -5.10 -18.42 9.95
N GLU A 20 -5.03 -18.76 11.24
CA GLU A 20 -3.82 -18.59 12.07
C GLU A 20 -2.58 -19.27 11.46
N ASN A 21 -2.76 -20.45 10.88
CA ASN A 21 -1.68 -21.24 10.25
C ASN A 21 -1.18 -20.66 8.91
N LEU A 22 -1.87 -19.64 8.35
CA LEU A 22 -1.50 -19.00 7.08
C LEU A 22 -1.07 -17.54 7.28
N ARG A 23 -0.72 -17.14 8.50
CA ARG A 23 -0.14 -15.83 8.76
C ARG A 23 1.29 -15.78 8.26
N GLN A 24 1.60 -14.81 7.41
CA GLN A 24 2.94 -14.59 6.87
C GLN A 24 3.47 -13.22 7.29
N ARG A 25 4.75 -13.15 7.66
CA ARG A 25 5.45 -11.87 7.80
C ARG A 25 5.80 -11.37 6.41
N ALA A 26 5.58 -10.09 6.15
CA ALA A 26 5.78 -9.48 4.84
C ALA A 26 6.45 -8.11 4.97
N LYS A 27 7.30 -7.78 3.98
CA LYS A 27 7.83 -6.42 3.81
C LYS A 27 6.77 -5.55 3.15
N CYS A 28 6.41 -4.45 3.83
CA CYS A 28 5.33 -3.57 3.41
C CYS A 28 5.84 -2.13 3.25
N ILE A 29 5.45 -1.47 2.15
CA ILE A 29 5.65 -0.03 1.95
C ILE A 29 4.31 0.69 2.01
N LEU A 30 4.28 1.85 2.66
CA LEU A 30 3.17 2.79 2.55
C LEU A 30 3.52 3.79 1.44
N ASP A 31 2.85 3.68 0.30
CA ASP A 31 3.15 4.50 -0.88
C ASP A 31 2.03 5.49 -1.15
N THR A 32 2.27 6.76 -0.78
CA THR A 32 1.36 7.88 -1.00
C THR A 32 1.26 8.29 -2.47
N GLY A 33 2.19 7.87 -3.33
CA GLY A 33 2.16 8.06 -4.78
C GLY A 33 1.44 6.94 -5.52
N CYS A 34 1.24 5.78 -4.89
CA CYS A 34 0.56 4.65 -5.53
C CYS A 34 -0.97 4.85 -5.58
N LEU A 35 -1.46 5.33 -6.74
CA LEU A 35 -2.89 5.56 -7.01
C LEU A 35 -3.62 4.34 -7.60
N GLN A 36 -2.90 3.35 -8.13
CA GLN A 36 -3.47 2.16 -8.76
C GLN A 36 -4.32 1.36 -7.76
N GLY A 37 -3.80 1.15 -6.55
CA GLY A 37 -4.44 0.40 -5.47
C GLY A 37 -3.42 -0.10 -4.46
N ASN A 38 -3.83 -1.01 -3.58
CA ASN A 38 -2.84 -1.78 -2.84
C ASN A 38 -2.28 -2.87 -3.74
N ILE A 39 -1.02 -3.24 -3.57
CA ILE A 39 -0.34 -4.25 -4.37
C ILE A 39 0.18 -5.35 -3.45
N ILE A 40 0.09 -6.59 -3.91
CA ILE A 40 0.66 -7.77 -3.24
C ILE A 40 1.50 -8.53 -4.26
N SER A 41 2.69 -8.98 -3.86
CA SER A 41 3.50 -9.84 -4.72
C SER A 41 2.81 -11.19 -4.91
N LYS A 42 2.93 -11.75 -6.11
CA LYS A 42 2.43 -13.09 -6.41
C LYS A 42 3.05 -14.13 -5.49
N ARG A 43 4.34 -13.99 -5.17
CA ARG A 43 5.04 -14.84 -4.20
C ARG A 43 4.33 -14.87 -2.85
N LEU A 44 4.01 -13.71 -2.28
CA LEU A 44 3.28 -13.63 -1.02
C LEU A 44 1.87 -14.21 -1.17
N ALA A 45 1.15 -13.85 -2.24
CA ALA A 45 -0.19 -14.41 -2.53
C ALA A 45 -0.18 -15.95 -2.55
N THR A 46 0.78 -16.56 -3.23
CA THR A 46 0.93 -18.03 -3.29
C THR A 46 1.28 -18.61 -1.92
N SER A 47 2.16 -17.97 -1.13
CA SER A 47 2.46 -18.42 0.24
C SER A 47 1.27 -18.35 1.21
N LEU A 48 0.29 -17.48 0.91
CA LEU A 48 -0.99 -17.39 1.61
C LEU A 48 -2.03 -18.40 1.09
N GLY A 49 -1.66 -19.24 0.12
CA GLY A 49 -2.48 -20.30 -0.45
C GLY A 49 -3.35 -19.87 -1.64
N PHE A 50 -3.21 -18.65 -2.17
CA PHE A 50 -3.98 -18.24 -3.33
C PHE A 50 -3.42 -18.81 -4.63
N THR A 51 -4.34 -19.29 -5.45
CA THR A 51 -4.10 -19.71 -6.84
C THR A 51 -4.72 -18.73 -7.83
N VAL A 52 -4.30 -18.77 -9.10
CA VAL A 52 -4.78 -17.85 -10.15
C VAL A 52 -6.31 -17.95 -10.36
N THR A 53 -6.90 -19.12 -10.13
CA THR A 53 -8.35 -19.34 -10.22
C THR A 53 -9.14 -18.62 -9.13
N GLU A 54 -8.49 -18.25 -8.03
CA GLU A 54 -9.09 -17.49 -6.93
C GLU A 54 -8.92 -15.98 -7.10
N TYR A 55 -8.26 -15.52 -8.17
CA TYR A 55 -8.08 -14.10 -8.41
C TYR A 55 -9.38 -13.47 -8.89
N GLU A 56 -9.84 -12.46 -8.16
CA GLU A 56 -10.92 -11.58 -8.58
C GLU A 56 -10.50 -10.80 -9.83
N GLN A 57 -11.45 -10.57 -10.74
CA GLN A 57 -11.22 -9.73 -11.91
C GLN A 57 -10.81 -8.31 -11.52
N LEU A 58 -9.93 -7.72 -12.32
CA LEU A 58 -9.52 -6.32 -12.18
C LEU A 58 -10.66 -5.37 -12.56
N LYS A 59 -10.80 -4.29 -11.80
CA LYS A 59 -11.71 -3.20 -12.15
C LYS A 59 -11.15 -2.42 -13.35
N PRO A 60 -11.97 -1.69 -14.14
CA PRO A 60 -11.49 -0.94 -15.30
C PRO A 60 -10.27 -0.06 -15.02
N ARG A 61 -10.31 0.73 -13.93
CA ARG A 61 -9.19 1.58 -13.50
C ARG A 61 -7.91 0.83 -13.12
N GLU A 62 -8.03 -0.43 -12.72
CA GLU A 62 -6.90 -1.26 -12.26
C GLU A 62 -6.19 -1.90 -13.45
N LYS A 63 -6.91 -2.14 -14.56
CA LYS A 63 -6.39 -2.68 -15.82
C LYS A 63 -5.46 -1.70 -16.54
N THR A 64 -5.71 -0.39 -16.40
CA THR A 64 -4.87 0.67 -17.00
C THR A 64 -3.42 0.61 -16.50
N GLY A 65 -3.18 0.02 -15.33
CA GLY A 65 -1.85 -0.04 -14.74
C GLY A 65 -1.46 1.24 -13.99
N GLY A 66 -0.26 1.24 -13.42
CA GLY A 66 0.36 2.41 -12.79
C GLY A 66 1.72 2.70 -13.41
N ILE A 67 2.01 3.96 -13.77
CA ILE A 67 3.34 4.33 -14.28
C ILE A 67 4.32 4.34 -13.11
N THR A 68 5.38 3.55 -13.21
CA THR A 68 6.46 3.49 -12.22
C THR A 68 7.46 4.62 -12.41
N ALA A 69 8.33 4.86 -11.42
CA ALA A 69 9.41 5.85 -11.53
C ALA A 69 10.34 5.62 -12.74
N SER A 70 10.43 4.38 -13.22
CA SER A 70 11.22 4.03 -14.41
C SER A 70 10.51 4.33 -15.75
N GLY A 71 9.28 4.86 -15.71
CA GLY A 71 8.45 5.09 -16.90
C GLY A 71 7.67 3.86 -17.38
N HIS A 72 7.99 2.65 -16.89
CA HIS A 72 7.25 1.44 -17.24
C HIS A 72 5.86 1.39 -16.57
N ILE A 73 4.88 0.85 -17.28
CA ILE A 73 3.55 0.59 -16.74
C ILE A 73 3.56 -0.74 -15.97
N HIS A 74 3.22 -0.66 -14.69
CA HIS A 74 2.99 -1.82 -13.85
C HIS A 74 1.57 -2.35 -14.05
N HIS A 75 1.46 -3.58 -14.56
CA HIS A 75 0.21 -4.30 -14.71
C HIS A 75 0.02 -5.33 -13.60
N ALA A 76 -1.21 -5.40 -13.07
CA ALA A 76 -1.63 -6.46 -12.18
C ALA A 76 -2.21 -7.62 -13.00
N ILE A 77 -2.11 -8.85 -12.47
CA ILE A 77 -2.65 -10.06 -13.12
C ILE A 77 -4.04 -10.45 -12.57
N GLY A 78 -4.45 -9.86 -11.46
CA GLY A 78 -5.70 -10.15 -10.79
C GLY A 78 -5.76 -9.41 -9.46
N ALA A 79 -6.77 -9.71 -8.65
CA ALA A 79 -6.86 -9.16 -7.31
C ALA A 79 -7.28 -10.22 -6.30
N ILE A 80 -6.81 -10.08 -5.08
CA ILE A 80 -7.18 -10.93 -3.95
C ILE A 80 -7.57 -10.08 -2.75
N ARG A 81 -8.19 -10.73 -1.76
CA ARG A 81 -8.52 -10.10 -0.49
C ARG A 81 -7.72 -10.72 0.62
N VAL A 82 -6.95 -9.88 1.30
CA VAL A 82 -6.17 -10.29 2.46
C VAL A 82 -6.39 -9.30 3.60
N SER A 83 -6.19 -9.79 4.81
CA SER A 83 -6.15 -8.97 6.00
C SER A 83 -4.70 -8.79 6.44
N TRP A 84 -4.40 -7.71 7.14
CA TRP A 84 -3.06 -7.46 7.65
C TRP A 84 -3.08 -6.64 8.94
N SER A 85 -2.00 -6.72 9.71
CA SER A 85 -1.76 -5.87 10.87
C SER A 85 -0.29 -5.50 10.98
N HIS A 86 -0.02 -4.31 11.49
CA HIS A 86 1.33 -3.91 11.85
C HIS A 86 1.73 -4.56 13.19
N GLY A 87 2.99 -4.99 13.34
CA GLY A 87 3.44 -5.74 14.52
C GLY A 87 3.29 -4.99 15.85
N SER A 88 3.32 -3.65 15.83
CA SER A 88 3.16 -2.81 17.02
C SER A 88 1.75 -2.21 17.18
N SER A 89 0.81 -2.53 16.29
CA SER A 89 -0.55 -1.98 16.34
C SER A 89 -1.57 -3.05 16.66
N THR A 90 -2.53 -2.74 17.54
CA THR A 90 -3.71 -3.58 17.77
C THR A 90 -4.71 -3.52 16.62
N ARG A 91 -4.49 -2.62 15.66
CA ARG A 91 -5.42 -2.37 14.57
C ARG A 91 -5.24 -3.40 13.46
N MET A 92 -6.30 -4.16 13.19
CA MET A 92 -6.37 -5.09 12.08
C MET A 92 -7.09 -4.46 10.89
N MET A 93 -6.47 -4.55 9.72
CA MET A 93 -7.07 -4.21 8.44
C MET A 93 -7.64 -5.46 7.82
N THR A 94 -8.96 -5.59 7.72
CA THR A 94 -9.61 -6.85 7.33
C THR A 94 -10.05 -6.84 5.86
N LEU A 95 -9.84 -7.97 5.18
CA LEU A 95 -10.34 -8.28 3.83
C LEU A 95 -10.14 -7.15 2.79
N MET A 96 -9.00 -6.48 2.89
CA MET A 96 -8.61 -5.42 1.96
C MET A 96 -8.29 -6.01 0.60
N ARG A 97 -8.66 -5.30 -0.46
CA ARG A 97 -8.37 -5.69 -1.84
C ARG A 97 -6.94 -5.31 -2.20
N PHE A 98 -6.20 -6.27 -2.74
CA PHE A 98 -4.83 -6.11 -3.24
C PHE A 98 -4.74 -6.59 -4.69
N LEU A 99 -4.01 -5.85 -5.50
CA LEU A 99 -3.70 -6.18 -6.88
C LEU A 99 -2.47 -7.09 -6.90
N VAL A 100 -2.59 -8.26 -7.51
CA VAL A 100 -1.50 -9.21 -7.58
C VAL A 100 -0.51 -8.76 -8.65
N SER A 101 0.76 -8.62 -8.27
CA SER A 101 1.87 -8.24 -9.13
C SER A 101 2.87 -9.38 -9.29
N ASP A 102 3.42 -9.56 -10.49
CA ASP A 102 4.56 -10.46 -10.73
C ASP A 102 5.91 -9.86 -10.23
N ASN A 103 5.92 -8.65 -9.65
CA ASN A 103 7.14 -8.04 -9.10
C ASN A 103 7.47 -8.60 -7.70
N GLU A 104 8.68 -9.15 -7.53
CA GLU A 104 9.08 -9.89 -6.33
C GLU A 104 9.83 -9.07 -5.28
N LYS A 105 10.19 -7.80 -5.55
CA LYS A 105 11.06 -7.04 -4.63
C LYS A 105 10.36 -6.58 -3.34
N ILE A 106 9.05 -6.34 -3.40
CA ILE A 106 8.26 -5.87 -2.26
C ILE A 106 7.01 -6.75 -2.13
N ASP A 107 6.76 -7.26 -0.93
CA ASP A 107 5.64 -8.18 -0.70
C ASP A 107 4.29 -7.44 -0.69
N LEU A 108 4.26 -6.24 -0.11
CA LEU A 108 3.02 -5.48 0.08
C LEU A 108 3.24 -3.98 -0.16
N VAL A 109 2.33 -3.34 -0.89
CA VAL A 109 2.25 -1.89 -1.00
C VAL A 109 0.86 -1.44 -0.60
N ILE A 110 0.76 -0.53 0.35
CA ILE A 110 -0.49 0.14 0.71
C ILE A 110 -0.56 1.46 -0.02
N GLY A 111 -1.50 1.56 -0.97
CA GLY A 111 -1.62 2.74 -1.83
C GLY A 111 -2.34 3.91 -1.16
N ALA A 112 -2.18 5.10 -1.74
CA ALA A 112 -2.64 6.39 -1.23
C ALA A 112 -4.11 6.40 -0.76
N ARG A 113 -5.01 5.76 -1.53
CA ARG A 113 -6.44 5.69 -1.19
C ARG A 113 -6.69 4.94 0.12
N SER A 114 -5.96 3.85 0.35
CA SER A 114 -6.07 3.06 1.58
C SER A 114 -5.44 3.79 2.75
N ILE A 115 -4.27 4.41 2.54
CA ILE A 115 -3.61 5.25 3.54
C ILE A 115 -4.58 6.32 4.05
N ARG A 116 -5.21 7.07 3.13
CA ARG A 116 -6.18 8.11 3.47
C ARG A 116 -7.45 7.55 4.11
N LYS A 117 -8.05 6.51 3.52
CA LYS A 117 -9.31 5.92 4.02
C LYS A 117 -9.16 5.43 5.47
N TRP A 118 -8.01 4.85 5.80
CA TRP A 118 -7.78 4.27 7.11
C TRP A 118 -6.96 5.16 8.02
N ASN A 119 -6.57 6.37 7.61
CA ASN A 119 -5.72 7.26 8.42
C ASN A 119 -4.47 6.53 8.96
N LEU A 120 -3.74 5.85 8.07
CA LEU A 120 -2.57 5.03 8.46
C LEU A 120 -1.34 5.87 8.80
N ILE A 121 -1.27 7.08 8.23
CA ILE A 121 -0.24 8.07 8.48
C ILE A 121 -0.96 9.41 8.52
N SER A 122 -0.56 10.27 9.45
CA SER A 122 -1.05 11.65 9.44
C SER A 122 -0.63 12.35 8.15
N PRO A 123 -1.46 13.24 7.60
CA PRO A 123 -0.98 14.12 6.53
C PRO A 123 0.25 14.89 7.02
N PRO A 124 1.17 15.26 6.12
CA PRO A 124 2.29 16.12 6.49
C PRO A 124 1.74 17.40 7.15
N ASN A 125 2.36 17.80 8.26
CA ASN A 125 1.97 19.03 8.94
C ASN A 125 2.51 20.22 8.13
N LEU A 126 1.62 20.85 7.34
CA LEU A 126 1.96 22.00 6.50
C LEU A 126 1.68 23.35 7.19
N SER A 127 1.79 23.43 8.52
CA SER A 127 1.61 24.69 9.27
C SER A 127 2.82 25.63 9.11
N ASN A 128 2.76 26.94 8.80
CA ASN A 128 1.74 27.91 8.38
C ASN A 128 2.51 29.07 7.69
N VAL A 129 2.10 29.58 6.52
CA VAL A 129 2.29 31.02 6.27
C VAL A 129 0.96 31.65 6.69
N PRO A 130 0.95 32.53 7.70
CA PRO A 130 -0.26 33.28 8.00
C PRO A 130 -0.64 34.10 6.76
N ASP A 131 -1.90 34.01 6.35
CA ASP A 131 -2.56 35.03 5.53
C ASP A 131 -2.58 36.33 6.35
N ASN A 132 -1.45 37.06 6.42
CA ASN A 132 -1.31 38.44 6.87
C ASN A 132 0.18 38.86 6.79
N ILE A 133 0.61 39.27 5.60
CA ILE A 133 1.54 40.41 5.48
C ILE A 133 0.77 41.45 4.67
N ALA A 134 -0.21 42.07 5.33
CA ALA A 134 -0.44 43.49 5.10
C ALA A 134 0.71 44.24 5.82
N ASP A 135 1.17 45.32 5.20
CA ASP A 135 2.11 46.31 5.72
C ASP A 135 3.62 45.95 5.69
N LEU A 136 4.18 45.87 4.48
CA LEU A 136 5.51 46.41 4.19
C LEU A 136 5.52 47.03 2.77
N GLN A 137 4.98 48.23 2.68
CA GLN A 137 5.25 49.27 1.67
C GLN A 137 5.37 50.56 2.49
N ASP A 138 6.28 51.52 2.32
CA ASP A 138 7.41 51.72 1.41
C ASP A 138 8.06 53.00 1.98
N ASP A 139 9.21 52.91 2.65
CA ASP A 139 10.02 54.08 3.05
C ASP A 139 11.36 53.98 2.31
N GLY A 140 11.36 54.48 1.07
CA GLY A 140 12.53 54.57 0.19
C GLY A 140 12.32 55.55 -0.96
#